data_AF-A0A6M9PYD9-F1
#
_entry.id   AF-A0A6M9PYD9-F1
#
_cell.length_a   1.000
_cell.length_b   1.000
_cell.length_c   1.000
_cell.angle_alpha   90.00
_cell.angle_beta   90.00
_cell.angle_gamma   90.00
#
_symmetry.space_group_name_H-M   'P 1'
#
loop_
_entity.id
_entity.type
_entity.pdbx_description
1 polymer ?
#
loop_
_entity_poly.entity_id
_entity_poly.type
_entity_poly.pdbx_seq_one_letter_code
_entity_poly.pdbx_strand_id
1 'polypeptide(L)'
;MQKRSKLPNGYWNNLEHCKAEAIQYVTRTEWQRGSPLSYRWAAKNKWLEECAVHMSSDRMPDGYWTLERCQEQAEKYKTKVQWRLEHRASFSKANKEKWLVQCCEHMEPSGMWFGPASVLEALLSHDVCYEMEYRFKDGAEISRRPFDFYLPDYNLVIEFHGEQHLIGWGRNDSDARGIQARDLFKKTWAKDHGINYLEIKQWEIKSKEEICEKVIKELKSIAKKNSLSIDLIKRALTKAEMLKVKNKLKWTKETCISEAKKYSTIKEWQTGSAGSYQAAFKKKWLEECSSHMDRQLHKKNYWTLSTCIEDARQYKTKTEWQQAKRSGYSIASKNGWIEECTAHMEPDGRKTVGQRLWTKEKCMELAKRCNSRAEFKMASGSAYLRARVKGWLDDCCAHMQGN
;
A
#
# COMPACT_ATOMS: atom_id res chain seq x y z
N MET A 1 -36.32 -3.74 -19.53
CA MET A 1 -36.98 -2.81 -18.58
C MET A 1 -38.13 -2.12 -19.30
N GLN A 2 -39.38 -2.52 -19.04
CA GLN A 2 -40.54 -1.79 -19.55
C GLN A 2 -40.54 -0.40 -18.91
N LYS A 3 -40.52 0.66 -19.74
CA LYS A 3 -40.69 2.03 -19.26
C LYS A 3 -42.11 2.18 -18.72
N ARG A 4 -42.25 2.26 -17.40
CA ARG A 4 -43.55 2.56 -16.76
C ARG A 4 -44.02 3.94 -17.22
N SER A 5 -45.31 4.04 -17.58
CA SER A 5 -45.96 5.29 -17.95
C SER A 5 -45.93 6.27 -16.77
N LYS A 6 -45.77 7.56 -17.07
CA LYS A 6 -45.64 8.61 -16.06
C LYS A 6 -47.02 8.85 -15.43
N LEU A 7 -47.16 8.46 -14.17
CA LEU A 7 -48.40 8.65 -13.41
C LEU A 7 -48.65 10.15 -13.13
N PRO A 8 -49.93 10.56 -12.94
CA PRO A 8 -50.28 11.93 -12.63
C PRO A 8 -49.59 12.45 -11.36
N ASN A 9 -49.33 13.77 -11.31
CA ASN A 9 -48.80 14.41 -10.10
C ASN A 9 -49.76 14.19 -8.93
N GLY A 10 -49.23 13.76 -7.79
CA GLY A 10 -50.02 13.49 -6.58
C GLY A 10 -50.61 12.08 -6.49
N TYR A 11 -50.43 11.22 -7.51
CA TYR A 11 -50.94 9.84 -7.51
C TYR A 11 -50.56 9.04 -6.24
N TRP A 12 -49.33 9.21 -5.75
CA TRP A 12 -48.83 8.53 -4.54
C TRP A 12 -49.25 9.17 -3.22
N ASN A 13 -49.92 10.31 -3.24
CA ASN A 13 -50.52 10.93 -2.03
C ASN A 13 -51.86 10.26 -1.68
N ASN A 14 -51.91 8.94 -1.77
CA ASN A 14 -53.09 8.12 -1.48
C ASN A 14 -52.60 6.78 -0.89
N LEU A 15 -53.15 6.42 0.26
CA LEU A 15 -52.80 5.21 1.00
C LEU A 15 -53.06 3.95 0.19
N GLU A 16 -54.21 3.86 -0.48
CA GLU A 16 -54.62 2.69 -1.24
C GLU A 16 -53.75 2.47 -2.47
N HIS A 17 -53.32 3.54 -3.14
CA HIS A 17 -52.33 3.43 -4.21
C HIS A 17 -50.98 2.93 -3.69
N CYS A 18 -50.55 3.40 -2.51
CA CYS A 18 -49.33 2.91 -1.88
C CYS A 18 -49.43 1.43 -1.47
N LYS A 19 -50.58 1.00 -0.91
CA LYS A 19 -50.87 -0.40 -0.56
C LYS A 19 -50.88 -1.31 -1.79
N ALA A 20 -51.61 -0.94 -2.83
CA ALA A 20 -51.69 -1.70 -4.08
C ALA A 20 -50.32 -1.89 -4.74
N GLU A 21 -49.47 -0.87 -4.66
CA GLU A 21 -48.11 -0.97 -5.17
C GLU A 21 -47.21 -1.80 -4.25
N ALA A 22 -47.35 -1.68 -2.93
CA ALA A 22 -46.58 -2.44 -1.95
C ALA A 22 -46.84 -3.96 -2.02
N ILE A 23 -48.05 -4.39 -2.40
CA ILE A 23 -48.40 -5.81 -2.60
C ILE A 23 -47.51 -6.51 -3.64
N GLN A 24 -46.92 -5.77 -4.58
CA GLN A 24 -46.03 -6.34 -5.61
C GLN A 24 -44.65 -6.76 -5.07
N TYR A 25 -44.34 -6.48 -3.80
CA TYR A 25 -43.02 -6.70 -3.22
C TYR A 25 -43.11 -7.55 -1.95
N VAL A 26 -42.11 -8.43 -1.77
CA VAL A 26 -42.05 -9.36 -0.63
C VAL A 26 -41.37 -8.71 0.57
N THR A 27 -40.42 -7.80 0.34
CA THR A 27 -39.71 -7.06 1.40
C THR A 27 -39.78 -5.55 1.21
N ARG A 28 -39.65 -4.79 2.31
CA ARG A 28 -39.59 -3.31 2.27
C ARG A 28 -38.42 -2.79 1.42
N THR A 29 -37.31 -3.54 1.37
CA THR A 29 -36.12 -3.17 0.58
C THR A 29 -36.38 -3.30 -0.92
N GLU A 30 -37.07 -4.35 -1.35
CA GLU A 30 -37.50 -4.53 -2.74
C GLU A 30 -38.49 -3.45 -3.15
N TRP A 31 -39.46 -3.14 -2.29
CA TRP A 31 -40.42 -2.06 -2.52
C TRP A 31 -39.73 -0.70 -2.69
N GLN A 32 -38.76 -0.37 -1.82
CA GLN A 32 -38.00 0.87 -1.92
C GLN A 32 -37.23 0.99 -3.24
N ARG A 33 -36.69 -0.11 -3.76
CA ARG A 33 -35.92 -0.13 -5.03
C ARG A 33 -36.83 -0.14 -6.26
N GLY A 34 -37.91 -0.92 -6.20
CA GLY A 34 -38.84 -1.12 -7.32
C GLY A 34 -39.83 0.02 -7.51
N SER A 35 -40.28 0.64 -6.41
CA SER A 35 -41.22 1.77 -6.43
C SER A 35 -40.82 2.86 -5.40
N PRO A 36 -39.70 3.56 -5.62
CA PRO A 36 -39.14 4.51 -4.66
C PRO A 36 -40.09 5.68 -4.32
N LEU A 37 -40.94 6.09 -5.27
CA LEU A 37 -41.90 7.17 -5.06
C LEU A 37 -43.05 6.74 -4.13
N SER A 38 -43.61 5.55 -4.36
CA SER A 38 -44.62 4.92 -3.50
C SER A 38 -44.10 4.74 -2.07
N TYR A 39 -42.92 4.13 -1.94
CA TYR A 39 -42.26 3.93 -0.65
C TYR A 39 -42.02 5.25 0.09
N ARG A 40 -41.51 6.28 -0.61
CA ARG A 40 -41.22 7.59 0.00
C ARG A 40 -42.48 8.29 0.49
N TRP A 41 -43.59 8.21 -0.24
CA TRP A 41 -44.85 8.80 0.18
C TRP A 41 -45.44 8.06 1.38
N ALA A 42 -45.41 6.73 1.37
CA ALA A 42 -45.79 5.93 2.52
C ALA A 42 -44.94 6.25 3.76
N ALA A 43 -43.62 6.40 3.61
CA ALA A 43 -42.72 6.83 4.69
C ALA A 43 -43.05 8.24 5.21
N LYS A 44 -43.26 9.20 4.30
CA LYS A 44 -43.58 10.59 4.64
C LYS A 44 -44.88 10.70 5.44
N ASN A 45 -45.88 9.89 5.09
CA ASN A 45 -47.21 9.88 5.73
C ASN A 45 -47.35 8.83 6.84
N LYS A 46 -46.26 8.15 7.24
CA LYS A 46 -46.26 7.09 8.28
C LYS A 46 -47.14 5.87 7.97
N TRP A 47 -47.37 5.56 6.71
CA TRP A 47 -48.16 4.42 6.23
C TRP A 47 -47.35 3.14 6.00
N LEU A 48 -46.05 3.13 6.32
CA LEU A 48 -45.19 1.99 6.04
C LEU A 48 -45.67 0.70 6.72
N GLU A 49 -46.15 0.78 7.96
CA GLU A 49 -46.65 -0.39 8.68
C GLU A 49 -47.92 -0.94 8.01
N GLU A 50 -48.85 -0.08 7.63
CA GLU A 50 -50.09 -0.46 6.94
C GLU A 50 -49.86 -1.00 5.52
N CYS A 51 -48.87 -0.47 4.80
CA CYS A 51 -48.55 -0.91 3.44
C CYS A 51 -47.72 -2.19 3.43
N ALA A 52 -47.00 -2.50 4.51
CA ALA A 52 -46.03 -3.59 4.56
C ALA A 52 -46.45 -4.74 5.50
N VAL A 53 -47.74 -4.87 5.83
CA VAL A 53 -48.27 -5.93 6.71
C VAL A 53 -47.94 -7.32 6.17
N HIS A 54 -47.96 -7.51 4.85
CA HIS A 54 -47.66 -8.78 4.18
C HIS A 54 -46.17 -9.00 3.92
N MET A 55 -45.31 -8.03 4.24
CA MET A 55 -43.88 -8.10 3.92
C MET A 55 -43.10 -8.78 5.03
N SER A 56 -42.27 -9.75 4.65
CA SER A 56 -41.35 -10.40 5.58
C SER A 56 -40.21 -9.44 5.98
N SER A 57 -39.90 -9.41 7.27
CA SER A 57 -38.71 -8.72 7.78
C SER A 57 -37.50 -9.64 7.68
N ASP A 58 -36.52 -9.28 6.85
CA ASP A 58 -35.20 -9.94 6.82
C ASP A 58 -34.39 -9.67 8.10
N ARG A 59 -34.80 -8.68 8.90
CA ARG A 59 -34.14 -8.32 10.15
C ARG A 59 -34.82 -9.01 11.31
N MET A 60 -34.01 -9.76 12.05
CA MET A 60 -34.41 -10.26 13.35
C MET A 60 -34.78 -9.09 14.27
N PRO A 61 -35.80 -9.25 15.13
CA PRO A 61 -36.26 -8.17 16.03
C PRO A 61 -35.15 -7.71 16.97
N ASP A 62 -35.29 -6.47 17.48
CA ASP A 62 -34.35 -5.93 18.46
C ASP A 62 -34.27 -6.85 19.69
N GLY A 63 -33.05 -7.12 20.15
CA GLY A 63 -32.79 -8.07 21.24
C GLY A 63 -32.72 -9.55 20.83
N TYR A 64 -33.04 -9.90 19.58
CA TYR A 64 -32.98 -11.30 19.11
C TYR A 64 -31.59 -11.93 19.26
N TRP A 65 -30.52 -11.15 19.00
CA TRP A 65 -29.15 -11.61 19.15
C TRP A 65 -28.66 -11.39 20.58
N THR A 66 -28.76 -12.45 21.38
CA THR A 66 -28.15 -12.56 22.71
C THR A 66 -26.71 -13.08 22.62
N LEU A 67 -25.99 -13.11 23.74
CA LEU A 67 -24.65 -13.70 23.81
C LEU A 67 -24.69 -15.18 23.40
N GLU A 68 -25.65 -15.94 23.95
CA GLU A 68 -25.79 -17.38 23.72
C GLU A 68 -26.06 -17.67 22.24
N ARG A 69 -26.99 -16.94 21.62
CA ARG A 69 -27.27 -17.09 20.18
C ARG A 69 -26.10 -16.68 19.30
N CYS A 70 -25.31 -15.69 19.75
CA CYS A 70 -24.07 -15.35 19.06
C CYS A 70 -23.04 -16.48 19.19
N GLN A 71 -22.94 -17.13 20.35
CA GLN A 71 -22.06 -18.29 20.58
C GLN A 71 -22.49 -19.50 19.74
N GLU A 72 -23.75 -19.92 19.80
CA GLU A 72 -24.30 -21.01 18.98
C GLU A 72 -24.07 -20.77 17.49
N GLN A 73 -24.21 -19.52 17.03
CA GLN A 73 -23.95 -19.19 15.63
C GLN A 73 -22.45 -19.18 15.32
N ALA A 74 -21.60 -18.74 16.26
CA ALA A 74 -20.16 -18.75 16.10
C ALA A 74 -19.59 -20.17 16.05
N GLU A 75 -20.14 -21.12 16.82
CA GLU A 75 -19.75 -22.55 16.82
C GLU A 75 -19.82 -23.20 15.44
N LYS A 76 -20.69 -22.70 14.55
CA LYS A 76 -20.82 -23.20 13.17
C LYS A 76 -19.61 -22.86 12.28
N TYR A 77 -18.77 -21.93 12.71
CA TYR A 77 -17.65 -21.43 11.91
C TYR A 77 -16.31 -21.82 12.53
N LYS A 78 -15.32 -22.06 11.67
CA LYS A 78 -13.98 -22.47 12.10
C LYS A 78 -13.11 -21.28 12.50
N THR A 79 -13.33 -20.12 11.88
CA THR A 79 -12.54 -18.92 12.11
C THR A 79 -13.43 -17.71 12.28
N LYS A 80 -12.94 -16.73 13.04
CA LYS A 80 -13.58 -15.41 13.21
C LYS A 80 -13.87 -14.73 11.87
N VAL A 81 -13.03 -14.97 10.86
CA VAL A 81 -13.17 -14.46 9.48
C VAL A 81 -14.36 -15.08 8.78
N GLN A 82 -14.42 -16.41 8.83
CA GLN A 82 -15.49 -17.17 8.22
C GLN A 82 -16.83 -16.75 8.83
N TRP A 83 -16.90 -16.67 10.16
CA TRP A 83 -18.08 -16.19 10.87
C TRP A 83 -18.48 -14.77 10.45
N ARG A 84 -17.51 -13.86 10.37
CA ARG A 84 -17.74 -12.47 9.94
C ARG A 84 -18.29 -12.39 8.52
N LEU A 85 -17.81 -13.22 7.60
CA LEU A 85 -18.19 -13.18 6.18
C LEU A 85 -19.53 -13.85 5.93
N GLU A 86 -19.71 -15.05 6.47
CA GLU A 86 -20.87 -15.90 6.22
C GLU A 86 -22.08 -15.52 7.09
N HIS A 87 -21.86 -14.91 8.27
CA HIS A 87 -22.96 -14.52 9.16
C HIS A 87 -22.74 -13.17 9.85
N ARG A 88 -22.77 -12.13 9.02
CA ARG A 88 -22.54 -10.73 9.41
C ARG A 88 -23.43 -10.25 10.56
N ALA A 89 -24.68 -10.70 10.66
CA ALA A 89 -25.64 -10.22 11.65
C ALA A 89 -25.20 -10.54 13.09
N SER A 90 -24.98 -11.83 13.39
CA SER A 90 -24.52 -12.25 14.73
C SER A 90 -23.11 -11.77 15.02
N PHE A 91 -22.20 -11.80 14.03
CA PHE A 91 -20.86 -11.26 14.20
C PHE A 91 -20.86 -9.77 14.54
N SER A 92 -21.68 -8.97 13.83
CA SER A 92 -21.73 -7.52 14.05
C SER A 92 -22.32 -7.19 15.42
N LYS A 93 -23.33 -7.94 15.88
CA LYS A 93 -23.84 -7.80 17.23
C LYS A 93 -22.77 -8.14 18.27
N ALA A 94 -22.12 -9.31 18.15
CA ALA A 94 -21.07 -9.73 19.07
C ALA A 94 -19.89 -8.73 19.11
N ASN A 95 -19.52 -8.13 17.97
CA ASN A 95 -18.50 -7.08 17.91
C ASN A 95 -18.95 -5.79 18.60
N LYS A 96 -20.19 -5.35 18.39
CA LYS A 96 -20.75 -4.14 19.01
C LYS A 96 -20.79 -4.25 20.54
N GLU A 97 -21.20 -5.42 21.04
CA GLU A 97 -21.35 -5.70 22.48
C GLU A 97 -20.06 -6.26 23.13
N LYS A 98 -18.95 -6.36 22.38
CA LYS A 98 -17.65 -6.90 22.82
C LYS A 98 -17.66 -8.37 23.26
N TRP A 99 -18.62 -9.16 22.79
CA TRP A 99 -18.75 -10.61 23.06
C TRP A 99 -17.80 -11.49 22.24
N LEU A 100 -17.01 -10.92 21.33
CA LEU A 100 -16.16 -11.70 20.43
C LEU A 100 -15.19 -12.65 21.13
N VAL A 101 -14.69 -12.30 22.32
CA VAL A 101 -13.81 -13.21 23.08
C VAL A 101 -14.58 -14.45 23.51
N GLN A 102 -15.80 -14.28 24.04
CA GLN A 102 -16.66 -15.36 24.51
C GLN A 102 -17.24 -16.20 23.36
N CYS A 103 -17.58 -15.56 22.23
CA CYS A 103 -18.08 -16.25 21.04
C CYS A 103 -16.99 -16.96 20.25
N CYS A 104 -15.72 -16.60 20.46
CA CYS A 104 -14.60 -17.22 19.77
C CYS A 104 -13.72 -18.00 20.77
N GLU A 105 -14.24 -18.46 21.90
CA GLU A 105 -13.42 -19.22 22.86
C GLU A 105 -12.96 -20.57 22.28
N HIS A 106 -13.84 -21.21 21.49
CA HIS A 106 -13.55 -22.44 20.74
C HIS A 106 -12.69 -22.21 19.50
N MET A 107 -12.69 -20.99 18.97
CA MET A 107 -11.83 -20.60 17.85
C MET A 107 -10.55 -20.09 18.48
N GLU A 108 -9.49 -20.93 18.54
CA GLU A 108 -8.21 -20.55 19.16
C GLU A 108 -7.94 -19.05 19.00
N PRO A 109 -7.69 -18.34 20.11
CA PRO A 109 -7.56 -16.90 20.04
C PRO A 109 -6.58 -16.57 18.92
N SER A 110 -6.83 -15.47 18.20
CA SER A 110 -5.75 -14.76 17.52
C SER A 110 -4.82 -14.21 18.61
N GLY A 111 -4.16 -15.11 19.34
CA GLY A 111 -2.86 -14.85 19.85
C GLY A 111 -2.11 -14.23 18.69
N MET A 112 -1.45 -13.12 18.99
CA MET A 112 -0.14 -12.82 18.46
C MET A 112 0.45 -14.14 17.90
N TRP A 113 0.96 -14.18 16.67
CA TRP A 113 1.68 -15.35 16.09
C TRP A 113 1.03 -16.21 15.00
N PHE A 114 -0.22 -15.94 14.61
CA PHE A 114 -0.80 -16.63 13.45
C PHE A 114 -0.31 -16.00 12.14
N GLY A 115 0.40 -16.76 11.29
CA GLY A 115 0.83 -16.29 9.96
C GLY A 115 2.23 -16.72 9.54
N PRO A 116 3.02 -15.84 8.88
CA PRO A 116 4.41 -16.13 8.54
C PRO A 116 5.28 -16.57 9.73
N ALA A 117 4.91 -16.19 10.96
CA ALA A 117 5.61 -16.61 12.16
C ALA A 117 5.52 -18.13 12.40
N SER A 118 4.36 -18.74 12.17
CA SER A 118 4.18 -20.20 12.29
C SER A 118 4.97 -20.96 11.21
N VAL A 119 5.04 -20.41 9.99
CA VAL A 119 5.92 -20.95 8.94
C VAL A 119 7.38 -20.87 9.38
N LEU A 120 7.82 -19.73 9.91
CA LEU A 120 9.19 -19.56 10.41
C LEU A 120 9.52 -20.56 11.54
N GLU A 121 8.61 -20.77 12.49
CA GLU A 121 8.76 -21.75 13.57
C GLU A 121 8.90 -23.17 13.02
N ALA A 122 8.09 -23.54 12.02
CA ALA A 122 8.18 -24.84 11.35
C ALA A 122 9.55 -25.03 10.67
N LEU A 123 10.04 -24.02 9.95
CA LEU A 123 11.34 -24.08 9.27
C LEU A 123 12.50 -24.20 10.26
N LEU A 124 12.50 -23.39 11.32
CA LEU A 124 13.55 -23.42 12.36
C LEU A 124 13.55 -24.73 13.15
N SER A 125 12.38 -25.24 13.51
CA SER A 125 12.26 -26.50 14.27
C SER A 125 12.68 -27.74 13.50
N HIS A 126 12.82 -27.67 12.17
CA HIS A 126 13.25 -28.78 11.33
C HIS A 126 14.55 -28.48 10.57
N ASP A 127 15.29 -27.45 11.02
CA ASP A 127 16.60 -27.07 10.46
C ASP A 127 16.59 -26.84 8.94
N VAL A 128 15.49 -26.30 8.42
CA VAL A 128 15.33 -26.02 6.99
C VAL A 128 15.93 -24.66 6.66
N CYS A 129 16.81 -24.62 5.65
CA CYS A 129 17.36 -23.37 5.14
C CYS A 129 16.28 -22.51 4.47
N TYR A 130 16.25 -21.21 4.78
CA TYR A 130 15.29 -20.27 4.22
C TYR A 130 15.84 -18.86 4.08
N GLU A 131 15.25 -18.14 3.14
CA GLU A 131 15.36 -16.69 2.98
C GLU A 131 13.97 -16.07 3.12
N MET A 132 13.88 -14.93 3.80
CA MET A 132 12.61 -14.23 4.01
C MET A 132 12.49 -13.01 3.11
N GLU A 133 11.25 -12.64 2.75
CA GLU A 133 10.97 -11.48 1.90
C GLU A 133 11.81 -11.50 0.61
N TYR A 134 12.03 -12.70 0.08
CA TYR A 134 12.99 -12.96 -0.99
C TYR A 134 12.54 -12.31 -2.30
N ARG A 135 13.48 -11.74 -3.04
CA ARG A 135 13.22 -11.01 -4.30
C ARG A 135 14.07 -11.59 -5.41
N PHE A 136 13.41 -12.26 -6.34
CA PHE A 136 14.02 -12.68 -7.59
C PHE A 136 14.42 -11.47 -8.44
N LYS A 137 15.59 -11.55 -9.10
CA LYS A 137 16.19 -10.42 -9.84
C LYS A 137 16.00 -10.53 -11.35
N ASP A 138 15.27 -11.54 -11.80
CA ASP A 138 15.05 -11.92 -13.19
C ASP A 138 14.22 -10.89 -14.00
N GLY A 139 13.59 -9.92 -13.31
CA GLY A 139 12.86 -8.84 -13.98
C GLY A 139 12.48 -7.68 -13.06
N ALA A 140 12.21 -6.52 -13.67
CA ALA A 140 11.82 -5.30 -12.95
C ALA A 140 10.49 -5.44 -12.20
N GLU A 141 9.57 -6.28 -12.70
CA GLU A 141 8.27 -6.48 -12.05
C GLU A 141 8.35 -7.47 -10.88
N ILE A 142 9.05 -8.59 -11.05
CA ILE A 142 9.21 -9.58 -9.97
C ILE A 142 10.12 -9.10 -8.84
N SER A 143 11.20 -8.37 -9.15
CA SER A 143 12.12 -7.82 -8.13
C SER A 143 11.46 -6.86 -7.14
N ARG A 144 10.35 -6.22 -7.54
CA ARG A 144 9.56 -5.35 -6.68
C ARG A 144 8.61 -6.12 -5.75
N ARG A 145 8.37 -7.40 -6.01
CA ARG A 145 7.39 -8.23 -5.31
C ARG A 145 8.11 -9.28 -4.47
N PRO A 146 8.27 -9.07 -3.14
CA PRO A 146 8.91 -10.06 -2.29
C PRO A 146 7.99 -11.26 -2.07
N PHE A 147 8.59 -12.42 -1.90
CA PHE A 147 7.94 -13.65 -1.44
C PHE A 147 8.18 -13.85 0.05
N ASP A 148 7.19 -14.30 0.82
CA ASP A 148 7.33 -14.39 2.29
C ASP A 148 8.51 -15.26 2.70
N PHE A 149 8.67 -16.42 2.04
CA PHE A 149 9.81 -17.32 2.19
C PHE A 149 10.24 -17.93 0.87
N TYR A 150 11.55 -18.09 0.71
CA TYR A 150 12.18 -18.91 -0.30
C TYR A 150 13.09 -19.95 0.36
N LEU A 151 12.97 -21.20 -0.06
CA LEU A 151 13.74 -22.34 0.43
C LEU A 151 14.60 -22.85 -0.74
N PRO A 152 15.88 -22.43 -0.83
CA PRO A 152 16.73 -22.73 -1.98
C PRO A 152 16.87 -24.23 -2.25
N ASP A 153 17.06 -25.04 -1.20
CA ASP A 153 17.29 -26.50 -1.31
C ASP A 153 16.10 -27.26 -1.92
N TYR A 154 14.91 -26.67 -1.85
CA TYR A 154 13.66 -27.26 -2.36
C TYR A 154 13.15 -26.54 -3.61
N ASN A 155 13.86 -25.50 -4.06
CA ASN A 155 13.39 -24.51 -5.03
C ASN A 155 11.93 -24.12 -4.76
N LEU A 156 11.60 -23.83 -3.50
CA LEU A 156 10.22 -23.66 -3.01
C LEU A 156 10.01 -22.25 -2.48
N VAL A 157 8.94 -21.62 -2.95
CA VAL A 157 8.39 -20.39 -2.39
C VAL A 157 7.19 -20.72 -1.51
N ILE A 158 7.10 -20.08 -0.35
CA ILE A 158 5.93 -20.16 0.55
C ILE A 158 5.33 -18.77 0.71
N GLU A 159 4.01 -18.65 0.50
CA GLU A 159 3.25 -17.41 0.59
C GLU A 159 2.07 -17.59 1.56
N PHE A 160 1.99 -16.70 2.55
CA PHE A 160 0.94 -16.70 3.55
C PHE A 160 -0.06 -15.57 3.28
N HIS A 161 -1.29 -15.95 2.92
CA HIS A 161 -2.35 -15.01 2.62
C HIS A 161 -3.24 -14.74 3.83
N GLY A 162 -3.16 -13.51 4.35
CA GLY A 162 -3.99 -13.03 5.46
C GLY A 162 -5.42 -12.65 5.06
N GLU A 163 -6.25 -12.27 6.03
CA GLU A 163 -7.65 -11.89 5.77
C GLU A 163 -7.83 -10.77 4.75
N GLN A 164 -6.83 -9.89 4.59
CA GLN A 164 -6.89 -8.77 3.64
C GLN A 164 -7.08 -9.22 2.19
N HIS A 165 -6.78 -10.48 1.84
CA HIS A 165 -7.06 -11.03 0.51
C HIS A 165 -8.57 -11.22 0.25
N LEU A 166 -9.37 -11.42 1.31
CA LEU A 166 -10.82 -11.58 1.21
C LEU A 166 -11.57 -10.25 1.28
N ILE A 167 -11.08 -9.30 2.10
CA ILE A 167 -11.83 -8.07 2.43
C ILE A 167 -11.13 -6.78 2.00
N GLY A 168 -9.91 -6.84 1.46
CA GLY A 168 -9.11 -5.65 1.17
C GLY A 168 -8.70 -4.88 2.43
N TRP A 169 -7.93 -3.81 2.25
CA TRP A 169 -7.65 -2.89 3.36
C TRP A 169 -8.88 -2.03 3.62
N GLY A 170 -9.32 -1.94 4.88
CA GLY A 170 -10.45 -1.08 5.26
C GLY A 170 -11.81 -1.44 4.62
N ARG A 171 -11.99 -2.68 4.13
CA ARG A 171 -13.20 -3.14 3.40
C ARG A 171 -13.38 -2.53 2.01
N ASN A 172 -12.28 -2.28 1.31
CA ASN A 172 -12.30 -1.78 -0.05
C ASN A 172 -12.13 -2.92 -1.09
N ASP A 173 -13.19 -3.18 -1.87
CA ASP A 173 -13.22 -4.24 -2.88
C ASP A 173 -12.27 -4.00 -4.07
N SER A 174 -11.87 -2.74 -4.35
CA SER A 174 -10.82 -2.47 -5.35
C SER A 174 -9.46 -2.96 -4.87
N ASP A 175 -9.19 -2.82 -3.56
CA ASP A 175 -7.92 -3.20 -2.97
C ASP A 175 -7.80 -4.72 -2.88
N ALA A 176 -8.89 -5.42 -2.56
CA ALA A 176 -8.95 -6.88 -2.60
C ALA A 176 -8.61 -7.43 -4.00
N ARG A 177 -9.21 -6.86 -5.06
CA ARG A 177 -8.90 -7.23 -6.46
C ARG A 177 -7.43 -6.96 -6.82
N GLY A 178 -6.89 -5.82 -6.38
CA GLY A 178 -5.49 -5.49 -6.58
C GLY A 178 -4.53 -6.41 -5.82
N ILE A 179 -4.92 -6.93 -4.65
CA ILE A 179 -4.13 -7.93 -3.91
C ILE A 179 -4.16 -9.26 -4.67
N GLN A 180 -5.36 -9.76 -4.99
CA GLN A 180 -5.54 -11.04 -5.69
C GLN A 180 -4.82 -11.09 -7.05
N ALA A 181 -4.83 -9.99 -7.81
CA ALA A 181 -4.10 -9.89 -9.07
C ALA A 181 -2.57 -10.01 -8.88
N ARG A 182 -2.03 -9.45 -7.79
CA ARG A 182 -0.60 -9.54 -7.47
C ARG A 182 -0.20 -10.96 -7.07
N ASP A 183 -1.04 -11.66 -6.32
CA ASP A 183 -0.75 -13.04 -5.91
C ASP A 183 -0.85 -14.00 -7.09
N LEU A 184 -1.83 -13.78 -7.97
CA LEU A 184 -1.95 -14.54 -9.21
C LEU A 184 -0.71 -14.35 -10.08
N PHE A 185 -0.19 -13.13 -10.21
CA PHE A 185 1.07 -12.86 -10.89
C PHE A 185 2.25 -13.61 -10.25
N LYS A 186 2.41 -13.53 -8.93
CA LYS A 186 3.50 -14.24 -8.21
C LYS A 186 3.44 -15.76 -8.46
N LYS A 187 2.23 -16.33 -8.36
CA LYS A 187 1.99 -17.77 -8.55
C LYS A 187 2.24 -18.23 -9.98
N THR A 188 1.77 -17.47 -10.97
CA THR A 188 2.01 -17.75 -12.39
C THR A 188 3.49 -17.65 -12.72
N TRP A 189 4.15 -16.57 -12.30
CA TRP A 189 5.58 -16.37 -12.49
C TRP A 189 6.41 -17.51 -11.90
N ALA A 190 6.15 -17.92 -10.65
CA ALA A 190 6.87 -19.04 -10.02
C ALA A 190 6.71 -20.33 -10.81
N LYS A 191 5.49 -20.63 -11.26
CA LYS A 191 5.20 -21.82 -12.08
C LYS A 191 5.94 -21.79 -13.42
N ASP A 192 5.95 -20.64 -14.10
CA ASP A 192 6.61 -20.48 -15.40
C ASP A 192 8.14 -20.63 -15.31
N HIS A 193 8.73 -20.38 -14.14
CA HIS A 193 10.16 -20.54 -13.87
C HIS A 193 10.50 -21.89 -13.23
N GLY A 194 9.55 -22.82 -13.14
CA GLY A 194 9.77 -24.15 -12.55
C GLY A 194 10.04 -24.12 -11.04
N ILE A 195 9.58 -23.08 -10.36
CA ILE A 195 9.73 -22.92 -8.90
C ILE A 195 8.49 -23.53 -8.22
N ASN A 196 8.71 -24.37 -7.21
CA ASN A 196 7.63 -24.92 -6.40
C ASN A 196 6.95 -23.79 -5.62
N TYR A 197 5.62 -23.85 -5.49
CA TYR A 197 4.84 -22.77 -4.86
C TYR A 197 3.83 -23.34 -3.86
N LEU A 198 3.99 -22.98 -2.59
CA LEU A 198 3.08 -23.34 -1.50
C LEU A 198 2.29 -22.11 -1.04
N GLU A 199 0.97 -22.18 -1.20
CA GLU A 199 0.04 -21.15 -0.76
C GLU A 199 -0.64 -21.56 0.55
N ILE A 200 -0.53 -20.74 1.60
CA ILE A 200 -1.17 -20.97 2.89
C ILE A 200 -2.16 -19.85 3.17
N LYS A 201 -3.44 -20.16 3.13
CA LYS A 201 -4.52 -19.19 3.33
C LYS A 201 -5.00 -19.23 4.77
N GLN A 202 -4.97 -18.08 5.45
CA GLN A 202 -5.32 -17.96 6.87
C GLN A 202 -6.70 -18.56 7.19
N TRP A 203 -7.69 -18.41 6.32
CA TRP A 203 -9.06 -18.87 6.53
C TRP A 203 -9.26 -20.38 6.32
N GLU A 204 -8.27 -21.09 5.79
CA GLU A 204 -8.29 -22.55 5.60
C GLU A 204 -7.64 -23.31 6.75
N ILE A 205 -7.04 -22.61 7.71
CA ILE A 205 -6.20 -23.17 8.77
C ILE A 205 -6.86 -22.96 10.13
N LYS A 206 -6.82 -23.99 10.99
CA LYS A 206 -7.39 -23.97 12.34
C LYS A 206 -6.38 -23.69 13.44
N SER A 207 -5.15 -24.19 13.29
CA SER A 207 -4.09 -24.06 14.30
C SER A 207 -2.73 -23.85 13.65
N LYS A 208 -1.73 -23.46 14.44
CA LYS A 208 -0.35 -23.30 13.94
C LYS A 208 0.27 -24.66 13.55
N GLU A 209 -0.18 -25.75 14.17
CA GLU A 209 0.27 -27.11 13.88
C GLU A 209 -0.10 -27.52 12.46
N GLU A 210 -1.30 -27.17 11.98
CA GLU A 210 -1.71 -27.43 10.59
C GLU A 210 -0.81 -26.71 9.57
N ILE A 211 -0.29 -25.51 9.90
CA ILE A 211 0.69 -24.80 9.06
C ILE A 211 1.97 -25.62 8.96
N CYS A 212 2.49 -26.08 10.12
CA CYS A 212 3.67 -26.91 10.18
C CYS A 212 3.49 -28.18 9.35
N GLU A 213 2.37 -28.89 9.52
CA GLU A 213 2.05 -30.10 8.77
C GLU A 213 2.02 -29.86 7.26
N LYS A 214 1.38 -28.77 6.80
CA LYS A 214 1.34 -28.41 5.37
C LYS A 214 2.74 -28.15 4.81
N VAL A 215 3.57 -27.40 5.52
CA VAL A 215 4.96 -27.11 5.10
C VAL A 215 5.74 -28.42 5.00
N ILE A 216 5.77 -29.23 6.07
CA ILE A 216 6.53 -30.49 6.09
C ILE A 216 6.03 -31.47 5.04
N LYS A 217 4.72 -31.56 4.82
CA LYS A 217 4.15 -32.40 3.76
C LYS A 217 4.63 -31.99 2.37
N GLU A 218 4.68 -30.68 2.09
CA GLU A 218 5.16 -30.18 0.81
C GLU A 218 6.66 -30.45 0.62
N LEU A 219 7.47 -30.20 1.65
CA LEU A 219 8.90 -30.52 1.63
C LEU A 219 9.16 -32.00 1.34
N LYS A 220 8.44 -32.90 2.02
CA LYS A 220 8.51 -34.35 1.78
C LYS A 220 8.05 -34.73 0.36
N SER A 221 7.04 -34.03 -0.18
CA SER A 221 6.58 -34.27 -1.56
C SER A 221 7.65 -33.91 -2.59
N ILE A 222 8.28 -32.74 -2.43
CA ILE A 222 9.35 -32.26 -3.31
C ILE A 222 10.58 -33.17 -3.20
N ALA A 223 10.97 -33.53 -1.98
CA ALA A 223 12.05 -34.48 -1.69
C ALA A 223 11.87 -35.79 -2.46
N LYS A 224 10.67 -36.37 -2.35
CA LYS A 224 10.31 -37.62 -3.02
C LYS A 224 10.36 -37.49 -4.55
N LYS A 225 9.89 -36.37 -5.10
CA LYS A 225 9.95 -36.11 -6.55
C LYS A 225 11.40 -36.00 -7.05
N ASN A 226 12.29 -35.46 -6.23
CA ASN A 226 13.70 -35.26 -6.55
C ASN A 226 14.58 -36.45 -6.13
N SER A 227 13.99 -37.55 -5.66
CA SER A 227 14.72 -38.73 -5.13
C SER A 227 15.72 -38.40 -4.01
N LEU A 228 15.44 -37.36 -3.22
CA LEU A 228 16.26 -36.94 -2.08
C LEU A 228 15.75 -37.63 -0.80
N SER A 229 16.66 -38.24 -0.05
CA SER A 229 16.39 -38.70 1.31
C SER A 229 16.47 -37.50 2.26
N ILE A 230 15.40 -37.23 3.02
CA ILE A 230 15.35 -36.10 3.95
C ILE A 230 14.82 -36.58 5.29
N ASP A 231 15.57 -36.25 6.34
CA ASP A 231 15.18 -36.48 7.72
C ASP A 231 14.77 -35.15 8.37
N LEU A 232 13.46 -34.88 8.39
CA LEU A 232 12.89 -33.69 9.02
C LEU A 232 12.49 -34.04 10.46
N ILE A 233 13.47 -34.02 11.37
CA ILE A 233 13.23 -34.24 12.80
C ILE A 233 12.87 -32.91 13.46
N LYS A 234 11.74 -32.89 14.16
CA LYS A 234 11.33 -31.72 14.94
C LYS A 234 12.18 -31.57 16.21
N ARG A 235 12.85 -30.45 16.37
CA ARG A 235 13.58 -30.05 17.59
C ARG A 235 12.97 -28.83 18.29
N ALA A 236 13.37 -28.60 19.53
CA ALA A 236 13.04 -27.38 20.26
C ALA A 236 13.82 -26.18 19.71
N LEU A 237 13.19 -25.01 19.69
CA LEU A 237 13.83 -23.75 19.33
C LEU A 237 14.71 -23.23 20.48
N THR A 238 15.85 -22.65 20.12
CA THR A 238 16.70 -21.90 21.06
C THR A 238 16.00 -20.62 21.53
N LYS A 239 16.47 -20.00 22.62
CA LYS A 239 15.95 -18.71 23.10
C LYS A 239 16.01 -17.61 22.03
N ALA A 240 17.09 -17.58 21.24
CA ALA A 240 17.28 -16.62 20.16
C ALA A 240 16.32 -16.87 18.99
N GLU A 241 16.13 -18.13 18.59
CA GLU A 241 15.15 -18.50 17.57
C GLU A 241 13.74 -18.20 18.02
N MET A 242 13.37 -18.57 19.24
CA MET A 242 12.10 -18.19 19.83
C MET A 242 11.91 -16.68 19.76
N LEU A 243 12.92 -15.87 20.12
CA LEU A 243 12.87 -14.40 20.03
C LEU A 243 12.85 -13.87 18.58
N LYS A 244 13.37 -14.62 17.61
CA LYS A 244 13.30 -14.28 16.19
C LYS A 244 11.88 -14.48 15.67
N VAL A 245 11.26 -15.61 16.01
CA VAL A 245 9.83 -15.80 15.78
C VAL A 245 9.05 -14.73 16.58
N LYS A 246 9.51 -14.42 17.84
CA LYS A 246 9.20 -13.26 18.73
C LYS A 246 8.64 -12.04 18.03
N ASN A 247 9.50 -11.58 17.13
CA ASN A 247 9.70 -10.19 16.79
C ASN A 247 9.47 -9.93 15.30
N LYS A 248 9.00 -10.93 14.54
CA LYS A 248 8.74 -10.82 13.10
C LYS A 248 7.75 -9.72 12.68
N LEU A 249 7.15 -8.98 13.62
CA LEU A 249 6.30 -7.80 13.34
C LEU A 249 6.72 -6.51 14.07
N LYS A 250 7.77 -6.53 14.88
CA LYS A 250 8.35 -5.32 15.47
C LYS A 250 9.85 -5.50 15.61
N TRP A 251 10.58 -4.74 14.80
CA TRP A 251 11.98 -4.42 15.08
C TRP A 251 12.12 -3.98 16.54
N THR A 252 12.86 -4.78 17.30
CA THR A 252 13.33 -4.43 18.64
C THR A 252 14.70 -3.80 18.53
N LYS A 253 15.15 -3.16 19.59
CA LYS A 253 16.43 -2.48 19.60
C LYS A 253 17.57 -3.49 19.41
N GLU A 254 17.47 -4.64 20.08
CA GLU A 254 18.45 -5.73 20.05
C GLU A 254 18.54 -6.35 18.66
N THR A 255 17.40 -6.57 18.01
CA THR A 255 17.35 -7.12 16.64
C THR A 255 17.88 -6.13 15.61
N CYS A 256 17.60 -4.84 15.76
CA CYS A 256 18.22 -3.80 14.95
C CYS A 256 19.75 -3.75 15.14
N ILE A 257 20.26 -3.87 16.37
CA ILE A 257 21.70 -3.90 16.66
C ILE A 257 22.35 -5.13 16.02
N SER A 258 21.78 -6.33 16.17
CA SER A 258 22.34 -7.54 15.57
C SER A 258 22.37 -7.48 14.05
N GLU A 259 21.34 -6.86 13.44
CA GLU A 259 21.26 -6.72 11.99
C GLU A 259 22.25 -5.66 11.47
N ALA A 260 22.37 -4.53 12.17
CA ALA A 260 23.31 -3.47 11.85
C ALA A 260 24.77 -3.93 11.91
N LYS A 261 25.11 -4.85 12.83
CA LYS A 261 26.45 -5.45 12.94
C LYS A 261 26.94 -6.18 11.68
N LYS A 262 26.05 -6.52 10.74
CA LYS A 262 26.41 -7.14 9.46
C LYS A 262 27.02 -6.15 8.46
N TYR A 263 26.95 -4.86 8.72
CA TYR A 263 27.35 -3.80 7.79
C TYR A 263 28.41 -2.90 8.40
N SER A 264 29.34 -2.43 7.57
CA SER A 264 30.45 -1.57 8.01
C SER A 264 30.09 -0.09 7.99
N THR A 265 29.16 0.31 7.11
CA THR A 265 28.68 1.69 6.99
C THR A 265 27.15 1.79 7.08
N ILE A 266 26.65 2.96 7.48
CA ILE A 266 25.20 3.25 7.52
C ILE A 266 24.59 3.13 6.12
N LYS A 267 25.31 3.53 5.07
CA LYS A 267 24.82 3.46 3.69
C LYS A 267 24.62 2.01 3.27
N GLU A 268 25.60 1.13 3.54
CA GLU A 268 25.48 -0.30 3.30
C GLU A 268 24.30 -0.90 4.07
N TRP A 269 24.18 -0.57 5.35
CA TRP A 269 23.08 -1.02 6.19
C TRP A 269 21.71 -0.58 5.65
N GLN A 270 21.58 0.68 5.23
CA GLN A 270 20.35 1.22 4.66
C GLN A 270 19.96 0.49 3.36
N THR A 271 20.93 0.14 2.52
CA THR A 271 20.67 -0.59 1.26
C THR A 271 20.44 -2.08 1.47
N GLY A 272 21.16 -2.72 2.40
CA GLY A 272 21.12 -4.16 2.64
C GLY A 272 20.00 -4.60 3.58
N SER A 273 19.58 -3.75 4.51
CA SER A 273 18.51 -4.03 5.48
C SER A 273 17.68 -2.78 5.78
N ALA A 274 17.01 -2.26 4.74
CA ALA A 274 16.20 -1.05 4.84
C ALA A 274 15.16 -1.10 5.98
N GLY A 275 14.57 -2.27 6.24
CA GLY A 275 13.60 -2.46 7.32
C GLY A 275 14.17 -2.17 8.71
N SER A 276 15.34 -2.74 9.02
CA SER A 276 15.98 -2.57 10.33
C SER A 276 16.48 -1.13 10.54
N TYR A 277 17.03 -0.51 9.50
CA TYR A 277 17.44 0.89 9.51
C TYR A 277 16.25 1.83 9.76
N GLN A 278 15.13 1.65 9.03
CA GLN A 278 13.95 2.51 9.17
C GLN A 278 13.32 2.40 10.56
N ALA A 279 13.31 1.21 11.15
CA ALA A 279 12.84 1.04 12.51
C ALA A 279 13.75 1.71 13.53
N ALA A 280 15.07 1.53 13.40
CA ALA A 280 16.05 2.21 14.25
C ALA A 280 15.93 3.73 14.14
N PHE A 281 15.71 4.27 12.94
CA PHE A 281 15.48 5.71 12.72
C PHE A 281 14.20 6.19 13.42
N LYS A 282 13.05 5.57 13.16
CA LYS A 282 11.76 5.98 13.73
C LYS A 282 11.74 5.91 15.26
N LYS A 283 12.45 4.92 15.83
CA LYS A 283 12.50 4.69 17.29
C LYS A 283 13.73 5.28 17.97
N LYS A 284 14.53 6.08 17.24
CA LYS A 284 15.73 6.76 17.75
C LYS A 284 16.81 5.81 18.32
N TRP A 285 16.97 4.62 17.74
CA TRP A 285 18.01 3.64 18.09
C TRP A 285 19.23 3.70 17.18
N LEU A 286 19.25 4.63 16.22
CA LEU A 286 20.29 4.73 15.20
C LEU A 286 21.71 4.80 15.79
N GLU A 287 21.91 5.62 16.81
CA GLU A 287 23.22 5.79 17.45
C GLU A 287 23.76 4.47 18.01
N GLU A 288 22.89 3.71 18.66
CA GLU A 288 23.24 2.46 19.33
C GLU A 288 23.39 1.30 18.34
N CYS A 289 22.62 1.32 17.24
CA CYS A 289 22.76 0.34 16.17
C CYS A 289 23.97 0.59 15.28
N SER A 290 24.39 1.86 15.13
CA SER A 290 25.49 2.25 14.24
C SER A 290 26.79 2.59 14.98
N SER A 291 26.93 2.24 16.26
CA SER A 291 28.09 2.65 17.07
C SER A 291 29.40 2.03 16.59
N HIS A 292 29.32 0.85 15.95
CA HIS A 292 30.45 0.15 15.35
C HIS A 292 30.73 0.56 13.89
N MET A 293 29.87 1.41 13.29
CA MET A 293 29.99 1.77 11.88
C MET A 293 30.86 3.01 11.68
N ASP A 294 31.73 2.97 10.68
CA ASP A 294 32.58 4.10 10.35
C ASP A 294 31.74 5.26 9.80
N ARG A 295 31.72 6.36 10.56
CA ARG A 295 31.19 7.64 10.11
C ARG A 295 32.28 8.38 9.39
N GLN A 296 32.31 8.25 8.06
CA GLN A 296 33.08 9.11 7.15
C GLN A 296 32.47 10.53 7.15
N LEU A 297 32.49 11.20 8.30
CA LEU A 297 32.11 12.60 8.45
C LEU A 297 33.38 13.43 8.41
N HIS A 298 33.37 14.47 7.57
CA HIS A 298 34.36 15.53 7.71
C HIS A 298 34.28 16.12 9.13
N LYS A 299 35.43 16.50 9.72
CA LYS A 299 35.48 17.18 11.01
C LYS A 299 34.47 18.34 11.03
N LYS A 300 33.85 18.58 12.19
CA LYS A 300 32.93 19.73 12.37
C LYS A 300 33.63 21.01 11.90
N ASN A 301 32.97 21.81 11.07
CA ASN A 301 33.50 23.00 10.41
C ASN A 301 34.64 22.76 9.39
N TYR A 302 34.72 21.57 8.80
CA TYR A 302 35.70 21.31 7.73
C TYR A 302 35.57 22.31 6.57
N TRP A 303 34.34 22.68 6.18
CA TRP A 303 34.11 23.64 5.11
C TRP A 303 34.24 25.08 5.59
N THR A 304 35.46 25.59 5.51
CA THR A 304 35.83 27.00 5.61
C THR A 304 35.98 27.62 4.21
N LEU A 305 35.99 28.94 4.10
CA LEU A 305 36.28 29.64 2.85
C LEU A 305 37.56 29.11 2.19
N SER A 306 38.64 28.97 2.96
CA SER A 306 39.93 28.44 2.46
C SER A 306 39.79 27.05 1.86
N THR A 307 39.13 26.13 2.56
CA THR A 307 38.93 24.76 2.06
C THR A 307 37.99 24.71 0.86
N CYS A 308 37.01 25.60 0.77
CA CYS A 308 36.15 25.73 -0.40
C CYS A 308 36.93 26.26 -1.61
N ILE A 309 37.88 27.19 -1.42
CA ILE A 309 38.78 27.67 -2.48
C ILE A 309 39.69 26.55 -2.97
N GLU A 310 40.34 25.82 -2.06
CA GLU A 310 41.20 24.67 -2.41
C GLU A 310 40.42 23.57 -3.15
N ASP A 311 39.17 23.33 -2.73
CA ASP A 311 38.29 22.39 -3.40
C ASP A 311 37.91 22.85 -4.80
N ALA A 312 37.48 24.11 -4.93
CA ALA A 312 37.09 24.71 -6.19
C ALA A 312 38.26 24.78 -7.20
N ARG A 313 39.51 24.94 -6.73
CA ARG A 313 40.72 24.93 -7.58
C ARG A 313 40.91 23.66 -8.41
N GLN A 314 40.30 22.55 -8.01
CA GLN A 314 40.38 21.27 -8.75
C GLN A 314 39.51 21.24 -10.01
N TYR A 315 38.64 22.24 -10.19
CA TYR A 315 37.64 22.26 -11.25
C TYR A 315 37.80 23.51 -12.11
N LYS A 316 37.49 23.37 -13.40
CA LYS A 316 37.67 24.46 -14.38
C LYS A 316 36.43 25.34 -14.50
N THR A 317 35.25 24.77 -14.23
CA THR A 317 33.98 25.48 -14.33
C THR A 317 33.13 25.32 -13.08
N LYS A 318 32.28 26.31 -12.83
CA LYS A 318 31.34 26.33 -11.70
C LYS A 318 30.42 25.11 -11.70
N THR A 319 29.95 24.67 -12.86
CA THR A 319 29.03 23.54 -12.92
C THR A 319 29.73 22.20 -12.75
N GLU A 320 30.95 22.06 -13.24
CA GLU A 320 31.78 20.88 -12.97
C GLU A 320 32.00 20.72 -11.46
N TRP A 321 32.36 21.79 -10.77
CA TRP A 321 32.50 21.80 -9.31
C TRP A 321 31.19 21.42 -8.61
N GLN A 322 30.06 22.01 -9.02
CA GLN A 322 28.74 21.71 -8.45
C GLN A 322 28.34 20.23 -8.63
N GLN A 323 28.65 19.63 -9.78
CA GLN A 323 28.28 18.25 -10.10
C GLN A 323 29.19 17.25 -9.37
N ALA A 324 30.50 17.49 -9.39
CA ALA A 324 31.48 16.61 -8.77
C ALA A 324 31.43 16.67 -7.24
N LYS A 325 31.30 17.87 -6.65
CA LYS A 325 31.37 18.07 -5.19
C LYS A 325 30.30 19.04 -4.67
N ARG A 326 29.07 18.53 -4.60
CA ARG A 326 27.90 19.27 -4.09
C ARG A 326 28.08 19.84 -2.68
N SER A 327 28.82 19.17 -1.81
CA SER A 327 28.99 19.56 -0.40
C SER A 327 29.73 20.89 -0.27
N GLY A 328 30.91 21.01 -0.90
CA GLY A 328 31.72 22.22 -0.88
C GLY A 328 31.02 23.40 -1.57
N TYR A 329 30.44 23.14 -2.76
CA TYR A 329 29.68 24.14 -3.50
C TYR A 329 28.45 24.67 -2.72
N SER A 330 27.70 23.79 -2.06
CA SER A 330 26.50 24.16 -1.30
C SER A 330 26.83 25.05 -0.10
N ILE A 331 27.92 24.74 0.63
CA ILE A 331 28.39 25.58 1.75
C ILE A 331 28.82 26.95 1.22
N ALA A 332 29.66 26.98 0.17
CA ALA A 332 30.11 28.23 -0.43
C ALA A 332 28.92 29.08 -0.93
N SER A 333 27.91 28.47 -1.54
CA SER A 333 26.70 29.17 -1.99
C SER A 333 25.87 29.73 -0.84
N LYS A 334 25.74 29.02 0.28
CA LYS A 334 24.99 29.50 1.44
C LYS A 334 25.68 30.66 2.15
N ASN A 335 27.01 30.66 2.16
CA ASN A 335 27.82 31.68 2.81
C ASN A 335 28.23 32.82 1.87
N GLY A 336 27.80 32.81 0.60
CA GLY A 336 28.15 33.83 -0.39
C GLY A 336 29.57 33.73 -0.96
N TRP A 337 30.33 32.69 -0.65
CA TRP A 337 31.74 32.50 -1.06
C TRP A 337 31.92 32.05 -2.51
N ILE A 338 30.85 31.94 -3.29
CA ILE A 338 30.93 31.38 -4.64
C ILE A 338 31.84 32.22 -5.53
N GLU A 339 31.72 33.54 -5.51
CA GLU A 339 32.56 34.41 -6.35
C GLU A 339 34.04 34.24 -6.03
N GLU A 340 34.38 34.18 -4.74
CA GLU A 340 35.76 33.96 -4.27
C GLU A 340 36.29 32.57 -4.61
N CYS A 341 35.44 31.53 -4.47
CA CYS A 341 35.83 30.15 -4.79
C CYS A 341 35.95 29.91 -6.30
N THR A 342 35.21 30.65 -7.12
CA THR A 342 35.19 30.47 -8.59
C THR A 342 35.95 31.56 -9.34
N ALA A 343 36.73 32.40 -8.65
CA ALA A 343 37.46 33.50 -9.28
C ALA A 343 38.47 33.04 -10.34
N HIS A 344 39.02 31.83 -10.21
CA HIS A 344 39.93 31.22 -11.18
C HIS A 344 39.21 30.45 -12.31
N MET A 345 37.88 30.31 -12.24
CA MET A 345 37.13 29.50 -13.18
C MET A 345 36.69 30.31 -14.39
N GLU A 346 36.72 29.67 -15.55
CA GLU A 346 36.16 30.27 -16.76
C GLU A 346 34.62 30.29 -16.68
N PRO A 347 33.97 31.34 -17.24
CA PRO A 347 32.53 31.36 -17.40
C PRO A 347 32.08 30.09 -18.11
N ASP A 348 31.13 29.37 -17.51
CA ASP A 348 30.68 28.09 -18.05
C ASP A 348 30.20 28.30 -19.49
N GLY A 349 30.95 27.77 -20.46
CA GLY A 349 30.76 27.95 -21.91
C GLY A 349 29.46 27.33 -22.45
N ARG A 350 28.50 27.04 -21.57
CA ARG A 350 27.12 26.80 -21.91
C ARG A 350 26.60 28.04 -22.63
N LYS A 351 26.71 28.01 -23.96
CA LYS A 351 25.75 28.66 -24.85
C LYS A 351 24.39 28.33 -24.26
N THR A 352 23.75 29.32 -23.64
CA THR A 352 22.34 29.24 -23.32
C THR A 352 21.67 28.94 -24.64
N VAL A 353 21.25 27.69 -24.84
CA VAL A 353 20.59 27.23 -26.07
C VAL A 353 19.33 28.08 -26.18
N GLY A 354 19.42 29.14 -26.97
CA GLY A 354 18.37 30.12 -27.19
C GLY A 354 17.69 30.61 -25.92
N GLN A 355 18.22 31.68 -25.33
CA GLN A 355 17.30 32.80 -25.19
C GLN A 355 16.83 33.13 -26.62
N ARG A 356 15.77 32.46 -27.08
CA ARG A 356 14.81 33.10 -27.98
C ARG A 356 14.31 34.27 -27.16
N LEU A 357 15.06 35.37 -27.20
CA LEU A 357 14.67 36.62 -26.60
C LEU A 357 13.40 36.98 -27.35
N TRP A 358 12.28 36.66 -26.74
CA TRP A 358 10.97 37.07 -27.21
C TRP A 358 11.01 38.59 -27.20
N THR A 359 11.11 39.17 -28.40
CA THR A 359 10.93 40.60 -28.63
C THR A 359 9.45 40.89 -28.76
N LYS A 360 9.05 42.14 -28.56
CA LYS A 360 7.65 42.54 -28.66
C LYS A 360 7.08 42.20 -30.04
N GLU A 361 7.87 42.40 -31.09
CA GLU A 361 7.53 42.16 -32.49
C GLU A 361 7.24 40.68 -32.76
N LYS A 362 8.10 39.78 -32.26
CA LYS A 362 7.89 38.32 -32.40
C LYS A 362 6.66 37.83 -31.64
N CYS A 363 6.40 38.40 -30.46
CA CYS A 363 5.18 38.12 -29.71
C CYS A 363 3.95 38.60 -30.49
N MET A 364 4.00 39.79 -31.11
CA MET A 364 2.92 40.33 -31.94
C MET A 364 2.68 39.50 -33.21
N GLU A 365 3.72 39.07 -33.92
CA GLU A 365 3.60 38.22 -35.11
C GLU A 365 2.90 36.88 -34.81
N LEU A 366 3.23 36.27 -33.67
CA LEU A 366 2.58 35.03 -33.24
C LEU A 366 1.15 35.29 -32.79
N ALA A 367 0.90 36.36 -32.05
CA ALA A 367 -0.43 36.72 -31.61
C ALA A 367 -1.36 37.06 -32.79
N LYS A 368 -0.86 37.70 -33.86
CA LYS A 368 -1.63 37.98 -35.10
C LYS A 368 -2.21 36.73 -35.75
N ARG A 369 -1.61 35.55 -35.53
CA ARG A 369 -2.09 34.26 -36.08
C ARG A 369 -3.21 33.63 -35.25
N CYS A 370 -3.53 34.21 -34.10
CA CYS A 370 -4.54 33.71 -33.19
C CYS A 370 -5.73 34.68 -33.14
N ASN A 371 -6.93 34.14 -32.93
CA ASN A 371 -8.17 34.90 -32.86
C ASN A 371 -8.59 35.20 -31.41
N SER A 372 -7.95 34.54 -30.42
CA SER A 372 -8.21 34.78 -28.99
C SER A 372 -6.94 34.69 -28.15
N ARG A 373 -6.97 35.31 -26.96
CA ARG A 373 -5.88 35.22 -25.96
C ARG A 373 -5.62 33.78 -25.52
N ALA A 374 -6.68 32.96 -25.41
CA ALA A 374 -6.58 31.55 -25.05
C ALA A 374 -5.85 30.75 -26.13
N GLU A 375 -6.17 31.02 -27.39
CA GLU A 375 -5.50 30.41 -28.54
C GLU A 375 -4.03 30.83 -28.63
N PHE A 376 -3.71 32.10 -28.39
CA PHE A 376 -2.31 32.57 -28.33
C PHE A 376 -1.51 31.88 -27.23
N LYS A 377 -2.11 31.67 -26.05
CA LYS A 377 -1.50 30.93 -24.94
C LYS A 377 -1.24 29.46 -25.31
N MET A 378 -2.17 28.82 -26.02
CA MET A 378 -2.04 27.43 -26.46
C MET A 378 -1.01 27.27 -27.59
N ALA A 379 -0.99 28.19 -28.55
CA ALA A 379 -0.08 28.16 -29.69
C ALA A 379 1.38 28.44 -29.28
N SER A 380 1.60 29.36 -28.33
CA SER A 380 2.95 29.65 -27.81
C SER A 380 2.92 30.17 -26.38
N GLY A 381 2.86 29.23 -25.43
CA GLY A 381 2.84 29.56 -23.99
C GLY A 381 4.05 30.37 -23.51
N SER A 382 5.22 30.18 -24.13
CA SER A 382 6.43 30.92 -23.77
C SER A 382 6.43 32.37 -24.28
N ALA A 383 5.91 32.63 -25.49
CA ALA A 383 5.72 33.98 -26.01
C ALA A 383 4.62 34.75 -25.26
N TYR A 384 3.50 34.07 -24.96
CA TYR A 384 2.40 34.61 -24.14
C TYR A 384 2.89 35.02 -22.75
N LEU A 385 3.64 34.13 -22.08
CA LEU A 385 4.19 34.41 -20.75
C LEU A 385 5.15 35.61 -20.78
N ARG A 386 6.01 35.71 -21.81
CA ARG A 386 6.89 36.88 -21.96
C ARG A 386 6.09 38.16 -22.13
N ALA A 387 5.12 38.18 -23.05
CA ALA A 387 4.29 39.35 -23.31
C ALA A 387 3.57 39.80 -22.04
N ARG A 388 3.06 38.86 -21.22
CA ARG A 388 2.47 39.16 -19.92
C ARG A 388 3.47 39.77 -18.93
N VAL A 389 4.64 39.14 -18.74
CA VAL A 389 5.65 39.60 -17.76
C VAL A 389 6.25 40.97 -18.14
N LYS A 390 6.32 41.27 -19.44
CA LYS A 390 6.83 42.55 -19.96
C LYS A 390 5.75 43.60 -20.22
N GLY A 391 4.48 43.30 -19.95
CA GLY A 391 3.37 44.23 -20.15
C GLY A 391 3.00 44.47 -21.63
N TRP A 392 3.43 43.60 -22.55
CA TRP A 392 3.11 43.68 -23.98
C TRP A 392 1.83 42.95 -24.37
N LEU A 393 1.16 42.29 -23.42
CA LEU A 393 0.08 41.36 -23.72
C LEU A 393 -1.13 42.05 -24.36
N ASP A 394 -1.48 43.24 -23.89
CA ASP A 394 -2.60 44.01 -24.46
C ASP A 394 -2.26 44.50 -25.87
N ASP A 395 -1.04 44.95 -26.11
CA ASP A 395 -0.56 45.33 -27.45
C ASP A 395 -0.53 44.14 -28.41
N CYS A 396 -0.09 42.96 -27.94
CA CYS A 396 -0.04 41.75 -28.76
C CYS A 396 -1.44 41.22 -29.11
N CYS A 397 -2.41 41.45 -28.23
CA CYS A 397 -3.78 40.94 -28.38
C CYS A 397 -4.80 42.03 -28.72
N ALA A 398 -4.36 43.23 -29.13
CA ALA A 398 -5.24 44.37 -29.41
C ALA A 398 -6.24 44.08 -30.54
N HIS A 399 -5.87 43.24 -31.51
CA HIS A 399 -6.77 42.82 -32.60
C HIS A 399 -7.78 41.75 -32.18
N MET A 400 -7.60 41.12 -31.02
CA MET A 400 -8.48 40.09 -30.48
C MET A 400 -9.56 40.78 -29.64
N GLN A 401 -10.68 41.13 -30.26
CA GLN A 401 -11.80 41.72 -29.54
C GLN A 401 -12.30 40.75 -28.46
N GLY A 402 -12.51 41.29 -27.25
CA GLY A 402 -12.73 40.51 -26.04
C GLY A 402 -13.96 39.61 -26.09
N ASN A 403 -13.73 38.35 -25.72
CA ASN A 403 -14.68 37.50 -25.00
C ASN A 403 -13.94 36.74 -23.92
#